data_AF-A0AAV3AZ64-F1
#
_entry.id   AF-A0AAV3AZ64-F1
#
_cell.length_a   1.000
_cell.length_b   1.000
_cell.length_c   1.000
_cell.angle_alpha   90.00
_cell.angle_beta   90.00
_cell.angle_gamma   90.00
#
_symmetry.space_group_name_H-M   'P 1'
#
loop_
_entity.id
_entity.type
_entity.pdbx_description
1 polymer ?
#
loop_
_entity_poly.entity_id
_entity_poly.type
_entity_poly.pdbx_seq_one_letter_code
_entity_poly.pdbx_strand_id
1 'polypeptide(L)'
;MGLWTLLEKSSYISFLAYSTLSISAYILLFAGAVVMITGFLGCCAVIREKKACLLFYLIILISVYAAELAAGILAYIYYETISEELKDSLNETIIHNYAQPGMNDVTYAIDHLQQDFKCCGSDSYEDWRYSLYTITANTSGTIVPDSCCKTMTEECGRRDHPSNIYRVEGGCMTKLEIFLQEHLLLIGAISIGIACFQLIGVSMSACFLCVLYKEEKEELYNTI
;
A
#
# COMPACT_ATOMS: atom_id res chain seq x y z
N MET A 1 0.23 1.28 -13.94
CA MET A 1 0.78 1.78 -12.67
C MET A 1 1.71 0.77 -12.03
N GLY A 2 1.26 -0.36 -11.45
CA GLY A 2 2.19 -1.34 -10.83
C GLY A 2 3.32 -1.83 -11.75
N LEU A 3 2.99 -2.22 -12.98
CA LEU A 3 4.00 -2.58 -13.99
C LEU A 3 4.94 -1.40 -14.35
N TRP A 4 4.41 -0.19 -14.43
CA TRP A 4 5.20 1.02 -14.70
C TRP A 4 6.20 1.28 -13.55
N THR A 5 5.75 1.18 -12.30
CA THR A 5 6.60 1.32 -11.10
C THR A 5 7.73 0.29 -11.08
N LEU A 6 7.48 -0.95 -11.51
CA LEU A 6 8.50 -1.99 -11.61
C LEU A 6 9.47 -1.75 -12.78
N LEU A 7 8.98 -1.31 -13.95
CA LEU A 7 9.79 -1.11 -15.16
C LEU A 7 10.65 0.16 -15.12
N GLU A 8 10.13 1.25 -14.55
CA GLU A 8 10.90 2.48 -14.37
C GLU A 8 12.07 2.24 -13.42
N LYS A 9 11.88 1.41 -12.39
CA LYS A 9 12.98 0.92 -11.55
C LYS A 9 13.87 -0.12 -12.23
N SER A 10 13.35 -0.89 -13.18
CA SER A 10 14.12 -1.88 -13.94
C SER A 10 15.23 -1.29 -14.81
N SER A 11 15.12 -0.01 -15.19
CA SER A 11 16.11 0.68 -16.02
C SER A 11 17.34 1.17 -15.24
N TYR A 12 17.35 1.02 -13.91
CA TYR A 12 18.43 1.41 -12.99
C TYR A 12 18.99 0.22 -12.17
N ILE A 13 18.72 -1.04 -12.55
CA ILE A 13 19.02 -2.18 -11.67
C ILE A 13 20.53 -2.34 -11.42
N SER A 14 20.91 -2.11 -10.18
CA SER A 14 21.75 -3.06 -9.45
C SER A 14 20.96 -3.56 -8.24
N PHE A 15 20.48 -4.79 -8.37
CA PHE A 15 20.19 -5.80 -7.35
C PHE A 15 20.18 -5.31 -5.87
N LEU A 16 19.01 -5.43 -5.20
CA LEU A 16 18.79 -5.48 -3.72
C LEU A 16 17.88 -4.42 -3.06
N ALA A 17 17.03 -3.68 -3.78
CA ALA A 17 15.95 -2.87 -3.18
C ALA A 17 14.71 -3.73 -2.74
N TYR A 18 14.96 -4.75 -1.90
CA TYR A 18 14.25 -6.04 -2.00
C TYR A 18 12.94 -6.23 -1.20
N SER A 19 12.45 -5.31 -0.37
CA SER A 19 11.20 -5.63 0.38
C SER A 19 10.09 -4.59 0.24
N THR A 20 10.13 -3.45 0.93
CA THR A 20 8.90 -2.67 1.20
C THR A 20 8.26 -1.99 -0.02
N LEU A 21 9.05 -1.30 -0.87
CA LEU A 21 8.55 -0.65 -2.10
C LEU A 21 8.23 -1.65 -3.21
N SER A 22 8.94 -2.77 -3.24
CA SER A 22 8.65 -3.87 -4.16
C SER A 22 7.34 -4.54 -3.78
N ILE A 23 7.10 -4.76 -2.47
CA ILE A 23 5.86 -5.35 -1.95
C ILE A 23 4.64 -4.49 -2.35
N SER A 24 4.66 -3.17 -2.14
CA SER A 24 3.52 -2.32 -2.52
C SER A 24 3.26 -2.32 -4.03
N ALA A 25 4.31 -2.33 -4.86
CA ALA A 25 4.18 -2.45 -6.31
C ALA A 25 3.61 -3.81 -6.75
N TYR A 26 4.04 -4.91 -6.12
CA TYR A 26 3.49 -6.25 -6.37
C TYR A 26 2.04 -6.37 -5.94
N ILE A 27 1.65 -5.78 -4.80
CA ILE A 27 0.25 -5.72 -4.35
C ILE A 27 -0.61 -4.99 -5.39
N LEU A 28 -0.15 -3.82 -5.87
CA LEU A 28 -0.86 -3.06 -6.91
C LEU A 28 -0.98 -3.84 -8.23
N LEU A 29 0.07 -4.55 -8.62
CA LEU A 29 0.05 -5.40 -9.82
C LEU A 29 -0.94 -6.55 -9.67
N PHE A 30 -0.91 -7.25 -8.54
CA PHE A 30 -1.81 -8.35 -8.23
C PHE A 30 -3.27 -7.89 -8.19
N ALA A 31 -3.58 -6.81 -7.46
CA ALA A 31 -4.91 -6.24 -7.40
C ALA A 31 -5.43 -5.85 -8.80
N GLY A 32 -4.59 -5.19 -9.61
CA GLY A 32 -4.94 -4.84 -10.99
C GLY A 32 -5.20 -6.05 -11.89
N ALA A 33 -4.41 -7.12 -11.75
CA ALA A 33 -4.62 -8.36 -12.49
C ALA A 33 -5.94 -9.06 -12.10
N VAL A 34 -6.25 -9.10 -10.80
CA VAL A 34 -7.53 -9.65 -10.31
C VAL A 34 -8.71 -8.88 -10.91
N VAL A 35 -8.69 -7.54 -10.88
CA VAL A 35 -9.75 -6.71 -11.47
C VAL A 35 -9.89 -6.95 -12.98
N MET A 36 -8.77 -7.09 -13.71
CA MET A 36 -8.80 -7.34 -15.15
C MET A 36 -9.40 -8.73 -15.47
N ILE A 37 -9.00 -9.76 -14.73
CA ILE A 37 -9.50 -11.13 -14.92
C ILE A 37 -10.99 -11.20 -14.57
N THR A 38 -11.40 -10.64 -13.44
CA THR A 38 -12.82 -10.65 -13.05
C THR A 38 -13.69 -9.86 -14.02
N GLY A 39 -13.19 -8.73 -14.55
CA GLY A 39 -13.85 -7.99 -15.61
C GLY A 39 -14.03 -8.81 -16.89
N PHE A 40 -12.97 -9.47 -17.36
CA PHE A 40 -13.02 -10.33 -18.55
C PHE A 40 -13.99 -11.50 -18.37
N LEU A 41 -13.92 -12.19 -17.23
CA LEU A 41 -14.82 -13.29 -16.90
C LEU A 41 -16.28 -12.83 -16.81
N GLY A 42 -16.54 -11.65 -16.26
CA GLY A 42 -17.87 -11.04 -16.24
C GLY A 42 -18.42 -10.82 -17.64
N CYS A 43 -17.64 -10.19 -18.53
CA CYS A 43 -18.04 -10.00 -19.94
C CYS A 43 -18.30 -11.34 -20.64
N CYS A 44 -17.42 -12.33 -20.48
CA CYS A 44 -17.61 -13.66 -21.06
C CYS A 44 -18.84 -14.39 -20.49
N ALA A 45 -19.12 -14.25 -19.19
CA ALA A 45 -20.27 -14.87 -18.55
C ALA A 45 -21.59 -14.34 -19.13
N VAL A 46 -21.67 -13.02 -19.37
CA VAL A 46 -22.84 -12.39 -19.98
C VAL A 46 -22.99 -12.81 -21.45
N ILE A 47 -21.92 -12.73 -22.26
CA ILE A 47 -21.99 -13.01 -23.71
C ILE A 47 -22.30 -14.49 -23.99
N ARG A 48 -21.79 -15.43 -23.17
CA ARG A 48 -22.00 -16.86 -23.44
C ARG A 48 -23.39 -17.35 -23.05
N GLU A 49 -24.13 -16.59 -22.24
CA GLU A 49 -25.47 -16.94 -21.72
C GLU A 49 -25.54 -18.35 -21.08
N LYS A 50 -24.39 -18.89 -20.67
CA LYS A 50 -24.29 -20.21 -20.03
C LYS A 50 -24.41 -20.06 -18.52
N LYS A 51 -25.42 -20.71 -17.93
CA LYS A 51 -25.69 -20.72 -16.48
C LYS A 51 -24.46 -21.07 -15.66
N ALA A 52 -23.69 -22.07 -16.08
CA ALA A 52 -22.47 -22.49 -15.38
C ALA A 52 -21.41 -21.37 -15.33
N CYS A 53 -21.24 -20.59 -16.41
CA CYS A 53 -20.29 -19.47 -16.43
C CYS A 53 -20.75 -18.32 -15.52
N LEU A 54 -22.05 -18.04 -15.50
CA LEU A 54 -22.63 -16.99 -14.68
C LEU A 54 -22.65 -17.35 -13.19
N LEU A 55 -22.93 -18.61 -12.86
CA LEU A 55 -22.79 -19.17 -11.50
C LEU A 55 -21.36 -19.07 -11.00
N PHE A 56 -20.38 -19.45 -11.84
CA PHE A 56 -18.97 -19.35 -11.49
C PHE A 56 -18.56 -17.90 -11.22
N TYR A 57 -19.00 -16.96 -12.07
CA TYR A 57 -18.74 -15.53 -11.87
C TYR A 57 -19.39 -15.01 -10.57
N LEU A 58 -20.62 -15.41 -10.27
CA LEU A 58 -21.31 -15.04 -9.02
C LEU A 58 -20.56 -15.55 -7.78
N ILE A 59 -20.06 -16.80 -7.81
CA ILE A 59 -19.25 -17.37 -6.72
C ILE A 59 -17.96 -16.56 -6.52
N ILE A 60 -17.29 -16.17 -7.60
CA ILE A 60 -16.09 -15.32 -7.51
C ILE A 60 -16.43 -13.99 -6.84
N LEU A 61 -17.47 -13.29 -7.28
CA LEU A 61 -17.87 -12.02 -6.68
C LEU A 61 -18.19 -12.13 -5.19
N ILE A 62 -18.91 -13.18 -4.78
CA ILE A 62 -19.22 -13.42 -3.36
C ILE A 62 -17.93 -13.72 -2.57
N SER A 63 -17.01 -14.52 -3.11
CA SER A 63 -15.75 -14.84 -2.45
C SER A 63 -14.85 -13.62 -2.24
N VAL A 64 -14.79 -12.73 -3.24
CA VAL A 64 -14.02 -11.47 -3.12
C VAL A 64 -14.66 -10.57 -2.06
N TYR A 65 -15.99 -10.45 -2.03
CA TYR A 65 -16.68 -9.64 -1.02
C TYR A 65 -16.43 -10.17 0.40
N ALA A 66 -16.47 -11.49 0.58
CA ALA A 66 -16.14 -12.12 1.86
C ALA A 66 -14.67 -11.86 2.27
N ALA A 67 -13.74 -11.91 1.32
CA ALA A 67 -12.34 -11.61 1.55
C ALA A 67 -12.11 -10.13 1.93
N GLU A 68 -12.81 -9.20 1.26
CA GLU A 68 -12.76 -7.76 1.59
C GLU A 68 -13.29 -7.48 3.00
N LEU A 69 -14.42 -8.09 3.37
CA LEU A 69 -14.96 -7.99 4.73
C LEU A 69 -13.99 -8.55 5.77
N ALA A 70 -13.41 -9.72 5.52
CA ALA A 70 -12.43 -10.32 6.41
C ALA A 70 -11.17 -9.44 6.55
N ALA A 71 -10.66 -8.91 5.44
CA ALA A 71 -9.51 -7.99 5.44
C ALA A 71 -9.81 -6.71 6.21
N GLY A 72 -10.99 -6.11 6.03
CA GLY A 72 -11.41 -4.92 6.78
C GLY A 72 -11.55 -5.17 8.28
N ILE A 73 -12.11 -6.32 8.68
CA ILE A 73 -12.23 -6.71 10.09
C ILE A 73 -10.83 -6.94 10.69
N LEU A 74 -9.96 -7.66 9.99
CA LEU A 74 -8.59 -7.92 10.45
C LEU A 74 -7.79 -6.61 10.58
N ALA A 75 -7.88 -5.72 9.60
CA ALA A 75 -7.23 -4.41 9.65
C ALA A 75 -7.70 -3.57 10.84
N TYR A 76 -9.00 -3.63 11.18
CA TYR A 76 -9.53 -2.95 12.35
C TYR A 76 -9.03 -3.55 13.68
N ILE A 77 -9.03 -4.88 13.80
CA ILE A 77 -8.60 -5.58 15.03
C ILE A 77 -7.09 -5.41 15.27
N TYR A 78 -6.28 -5.51 14.22
CA TYR A 78 -4.83 -5.48 14.30
C TYR A 78 -4.21 -4.09 14.03
N TYR A 79 -5.01 -3.03 14.04
CA TYR A 79 -4.54 -1.67 13.75
C TYR A 79 -3.34 -1.25 14.61
N GLU A 80 -3.45 -1.43 15.94
CA GLU A 80 -2.38 -1.07 16.90
C GLU A 80 -1.11 -1.92 16.72
N THR A 81 -1.27 -3.22 16.41
CA THR A 81 -0.11 -4.08 16.16
C THR A 81 0.60 -3.68 14.86
N ILE A 82 -0.16 -3.33 13.82
CA ILE A 82 0.40 -2.88 12.54
C ILE A 82 1.14 -1.55 12.70
N SER A 83 0.65 -0.63 13.52
CA SER A 83 1.37 0.64 13.77
C SER A 83 2.68 0.40 14.52
N GLU A 84 2.69 -0.46 15.55
CA GLU A 84 3.92 -0.83 16.26
C GLU A 84 4.93 -1.53 15.34
N GLU A 85 4.51 -2.52 14.56
CA GLU A 85 5.40 -3.21 13.61
C GLU A 85 5.97 -2.27 12.53
N LEU A 86 5.15 -1.32 12.05
CA LEU A 86 5.60 -0.32 11.08
C LEU A 86 6.65 0.60 11.70
N LYS A 87 6.44 1.03 12.95
CA LYS A 87 7.36 1.87 13.69
C LYS A 87 8.71 1.17 13.90
N ASP A 88 8.69 -0.08 14.34
CA ASP A 88 9.90 -0.88 14.55
C ASP A 88 10.62 -1.11 13.22
N SER A 89 9.87 -1.44 12.16
CA SER A 89 10.44 -1.63 10.82
C SER A 89 11.09 -0.36 10.27
N LEU A 90 10.46 0.81 10.48
CA LEU A 90 11.03 2.10 10.09
C LEU A 90 12.30 2.40 10.87
N ASN A 91 12.29 2.18 12.18
CA ASN A 91 13.44 2.43 13.04
C ASN A 91 14.63 1.54 12.65
N GLU A 92 14.40 0.23 12.50
CA GLU A 92 15.40 -0.73 12.03
C GLU A 92 15.97 -0.33 10.66
N THR A 93 15.11 0.15 9.76
CA THR A 93 15.53 0.61 8.43
C THR A 93 16.42 1.86 8.50
N ILE A 94 16.07 2.83 9.34
CA ILE A 94 16.87 4.03 9.58
C ILE A 94 18.22 3.66 10.21
N ILE A 95 18.22 2.77 11.20
CA ILE A 95 19.42 2.40 11.95
C ILE A 95 20.38 1.59 11.08
N HIS A 96 19.87 0.61 10.34
CA HIS A 96 20.72 -0.39 9.69
C HIS A 96 20.86 -0.23 8.18
N ASN A 97 19.90 0.37 7.48
CA ASN A 97 19.85 0.34 6.01
C ASN A 97 20.08 1.71 5.36
N TYR A 98 19.95 2.80 6.11
CA TYR A 98 20.17 4.14 5.58
C TYR A 98 21.63 4.37 5.16
N ALA A 99 21.81 4.94 3.97
CA ALA A 99 23.10 5.26 3.36
C ALA A 99 24.09 4.08 3.27
N GLN A 100 23.58 2.84 3.30
CA GLN A 100 24.40 1.64 3.16
C GLN A 100 24.66 1.31 1.68
N PRO A 101 25.82 0.69 1.35
CA PRO A 101 26.12 0.26 -0.01
C PRO A 101 25.00 -0.64 -0.57
N GLY A 102 24.47 -0.28 -1.74
CA GLY A 102 23.37 -1.02 -2.39
C GLY A 102 21.96 -0.67 -1.90
N MET A 103 21.82 0.24 -0.92
CA MET A 103 20.53 0.64 -0.33
C MET A 103 20.10 2.07 -0.69
N ASN A 104 20.56 2.61 -1.84
CA ASN A 104 20.25 4.00 -2.25
C ASN A 104 18.74 4.30 -2.35
N ASP A 105 17.94 3.31 -2.76
CA ASP A 105 16.48 3.44 -2.84
C ASP A 105 15.84 3.63 -1.45
N VAL A 106 16.41 2.97 -0.43
CA VAL A 106 15.96 3.11 0.96
C VAL A 106 16.32 4.50 1.46
N THR A 107 17.56 4.94 1.22
CA THR A 107 18.00 6.31 1.54
C THR A 107 17.07 7.35 0.91
N TYR A 108 16.79 7.22 -0.39
CA TYR A 108 15.88 8.13 -1.09
C TYR A 108 14.46 8.11 -0.50
N ALA A 109 13.93 6.93 -0.18
CA ALA A 109 12.60 6.82 0.43
C ALA A 109 12.53 7.48 1.81
N ILE A 110 13.57 7.31 2.64
CA ILE A 110 13.67 7.95 3.96
C ILE A 110 13.85 9.47 3.81
N ASP A 111 14.66 9.93 2.85
CA ASP A 111 14.87 11.35 2.60
C ASP A 111 13.55 12.04 2.18
N HIS A 112 12.79 11.39 1.30
CA HIS A 112 11.46 11.86 0.91
C HIS A 112 10.47 11.84 2.07
N LEU A 113 10.43 10.75 2.84
CA LEU A 113 9.58 10.67 4.03
C LEU A 113 9.83 11.87 4.96
N GLN A 114 11.09 12.17 5.24
CA GLN A 114 11.46 13.26 6.13
C GLN A 114 11.10 14.64 5.59
N GLN A 115 11.32 14.88 4.29
CA GLN A 115 11.01 16.17 3.67
C GLN A 115 9.50 16.37 3.46
N ASP A 116 8.79 15.35 3.00
CA ASP A 116 7.35 15.43 2.72
C ASP A 116 6.55 15.58 4.01
N PHE A 117 6.91 14.82 5.05
CA PHE A 117 6.23 14.85 6.36
C PHE A 117 6.85 15.83 7.36
N LYS A 118 7.95 16.50 6.99
CA LYS A 118 8.65 17.50 7.81
C LYS A 118 9.02 16.96 9.19
N CYS A 119 9.64 15.79 9.19
CA CYS A 119 9.99 15.00 10.38
C CYS A 119 11.45 14.54 10.30
N CYS A 120 11.97 13.93 11.37
CA CYS A 120 13.32 13.39 11.40
C CYS A 120 13.39 12.20 12.36
N GLY A 121 14.03 11.11 11.90
CA GLY A 121 14.09 9.84 12.63
C GLY A 121 12.76 9.08 12.63
N SER A 122 12.69 7.97 13.35
CA SER A 122 11.43 7.20 13.49
C SER A 122 10.55 7.86 14.54
N ASP A 123 11.04 7.92 15.78
CA ASP A 123 10.42 8.56 16.94
C ASP A 123 11.04 9.91 17.29
N SER A 124 12.30 10.09 16.95
CA SER A 124 13.04 11.29 17.26
C SER A 124 14.25 11.47 16.34
N TYR A 125 14.66 12.72 16.14
CA TYR A 125 15.92 13.02 15.47
C TYR A 125 17.14 12.35 16.16
N GLU A 126 17.02 11.97 17.43
CA GLU A 126 18.08 11.30 18.19
C GLU A 126 18.30 9.85 17.76
N ASP A 127 17.34 9.22 17.08
CA ASP A 127 17.45 7.84 16.57
C ASP A 127 18.68 7.69 15.66
N TRP A 128 19.03 8.77 14.95
CA TRP A 128 20.21 8.85 14.09
C TRP A 128 21.53 8.64 14.83
N ARG A 129 21.60 8.89 16.15
CA ARG A 129 22.81 8.62 16.95
C ARG A 129 23.16 7.14 16.99
N TYR A 130 22.16 6.27 16.84
CA TYR A 130 22.33 4.82 16.87
C TYR A 130 22.50 4.21 15.47
N SER A 131 22.29 5.00 14.41
CA SER A 131 22.37 4.53 13.03
C SER A 131 23.80 4.22 12.59
N LEU A 132 23.95 3.19 11.75
CA LEU A 132 25.21 2.87 11.08
C LEU A 132 25.70 4.04 10.22
N TYR A 133 24.80 4.87 9.70
CA TYR A 133 25.16 6.09 8.98
C TYR A 133 26.01 7.03 9.84
N THR A 134 25.60 7.33 11.08
CA THR A 134 26.35 8.23 11.96
C THR A 134 27.56 7.55 12.58
N ILE A 135 27.50 6.23 12.81
CA ILE A 135 28.59 5.48 13.48
C ILE A 135 29.74 5.14 12.54
N THR A 136 29.43 4.68 11.32
CA THR A 136 30.44 4.12 10.40
C THR A 136 30.89 5.10 9.34
N ALA A 137 30.03 6.04 8.95
CA ALA A 137 30.46 7.06 8.04
C ALA A 137 31.41 7.99 8.80
N ASN A 138 32.55 8.30 8.19
CA ASN A 138 33.46 9.35 8.63
C ASN A 138 32.82 10.74 8.38
N THR A 139 31.53 10.89 8.70
CA THR A 139 30.64 12.02 8.44
C THR A 139 30.95 13.16 9.36
N SER A 140 32.20 13.60 9.46
CA SER A 140 32.58 14.99 9.76
C SER A 140 31.74 15.74 10.83
N GLY A 141 31.32 15.08 11.92
CA GLY A 141 30.46 15.67 12.96
C GLY A 141 28.97 15.89 12.61
N THR A 142 28.41 15.18 11.62
CA THR A 142 27.00 15.27 11.21
C THR A 142 26.13 14.41 12.14
N ILE A 143 25.07 14.98 12.72
CA ILE A 143 24.22 14.28 13.72
C ILE A 143 22.96 13.65 13.13
N VAL A 144 22.52 14.13 11.97
CA VAL A 144 21.34 13.67 11.21
C VAL A 144 21.65 13.81 9.72
N PRO A 145 20.96 13.12 8.81
CA PRO A 145 21.08 13.37 7.37
C PRO A 145 20.54 14.75 6.98
N ASP A 146 20.96 15.26 5.82
CA ASP A 146 20.55 16.61 5.36
C ASP A 146 19.04 16.68 5.04
N SER A 147 18.40 15.54 4.74
CA SER A 147 16.95 15.40 4.60
C SER A 147 16.17 15.60 5.91
N CYS A 148 16.82 15.63 7.08
CA CYS A 148 16.20 16.05 8.33
C CYS A 148 16.15 17.58 8.52
N CYS A 149 16.80 18.35 7.65
CA CYS A 149 16.85 19.81 7.77
C CYS A 149 15.64 20.49 7.13
N LYS A 150 15.22 21.59 7.74
CA LYS A 150 14.15 22.47 7.22
C LYS A 150 14.53 23.13 5.89
N THR A 151 15.82 23.36 5.70
CA THR A 151 16.39 23.81 4.44
C THR A 151 17.50 22.82 4.11
N MET A 152 17.28 22.05 3.06
CA MET A 152 18.21 21.02 2.64
C MET A 152 19.42 21.70 1.99
N THR A 153 20.53 21.76 2.73
CA THR A 153 21.83 22.23 2.24
C THR A 153 22.88 21.20 2.64
N GLU A 154 23.95 21.11 1.87
CA GLU A 154 25.06 20.20 2.16
C GLU A 154 25.56 20.41 3.60
N GLU A 155 25.66 19.32 4.35
CA GLU A 155 26.16 19.28 5.73
C GLU A 155 25.33 20.07 6.76
N CYS A 156 24.07 20.42 6.45
CA CYS A 156 23.18 21.09 7.39
C CYS A 156 22.97 20.27 8.67
N GLY A 157 23.04 18.94 8.56
CA GLY A 157 22.89 18.00 9.67
C GLY A 157 23.98 18.09 10.74
N ARG A 158 25.02 18.93 10.59
CA ARG A 158 26.04 19.17 11.64
C ARG A 158 25.54 20.09 12.75
N ARG A 159 24.62 20.99 12.44
CA ARG A 159 24.17 22.02 13.39
C ARG A 159 22.94 21.56 14.15
N ASP A 160 23.16 21.20 15.42
CA ASP A 160 22.08 20.80 16.31
C ASP A 160 21.27 22.01 16.81
N HIS A 161 20.22 22.38 16.08
CA HIS A 161 19.36 23.51 16.45
C HIS A 161 17.91 23.31 16.00
N PRO A 162 16.89 23.64 16.83
CA PRO A 162 15.47 23.45 16.50
C PRO A 162 14.98 24.27 15.30
N SER A 163 15.67 25.36 14.95
CA SER A 163 15.37 26.13 13.73
C SER A 163 15.94 25.49 12.46
N ASN A 164 16.87 24.54 12.59
CA ASN A 164 17.57 23.90 11.47
C ASN A 164 17.02 22.50 11.18
N ILE A 165 16.81 21.69 12.21
CA ILE A 165 16.38 20.29 12.11
C ILE A 165 14.89 20.17 12.48
N TYR A 166 14.16 19.27 11.81
CA TYR A 166 12.81 18.90 12.23
C TYR A 166 12.85 18.17 13.58
N ARG A 167 12.25 18.78 14.61
CA ARG A 167 12.15 18.22 15.98
C ARG A 167 10.69 18.02 16.35
N VAL A 168 10.03 17.12 15.63
CA VAL A 168 8.64 16.73 15.90
C VAL A 168 8.65 15.68 17.00
N GLU A 169 7.78 15.84 18.00
CA GLU A 169 7.56 14.82 19.03
C GLU A 169 6.96 13.57 18.38
N GLY A 170 7.57 12.41 18.63
CA GLY A 170 7.20 11.14 17.98
C GLY A 170 7.65 11.01 16.51
N GLY A 171 8.52 11.92 16.04
CA GLY A 171 9.30 11.75 14.82
C GLY A 171 8.46 11.65 13.56
N CYS A 172 8.90 10.81 12.62
CA CYS A 172 8.15 10.53 11.41
C CYS A 172 6.96 9.60 11.64
N MET A 173 7.02 8.72 12.65
CA MET A 173 5.94 7.77 12.91
C MET A 173 4.64 8.49 13.29
N THR A 174 4.70 9.46 14.21
CA THR A 174 3.52 10.26 14.57
C THR A 174 2.97 11.05 13.38
N LYS A 175 3.83 11.55 12.49
CA LYS A 175 3.37 12.24 11.26
C LYS A 175 2.66 11.29 10.30
N LEU A 176 3.16 10.07 10.14
CA LEU A 176 2.51 9.02 9.35
C LEU A 176 1.16 8.63 9.95
N GLU A 177 1.07 8.45 11.26
CA GLU A 177 -0.19 8.15 11.95
C GLU A 177 -1.23 9.24 11.75
N ILE A 178 -0.85 10.51 11.95
CA ILE A 178 -1.73 11.66 11.72
C ILE A 178 -2.20 11.69 10.27
N PHE A 179 -1.29 11.49 9.31
CA PHE A 179 -1.65 11.44 7.90
C PHE A 179 -2.63 10.31 7.58
N LEU A 180 -2.38 9.11 8.12
CA LEU A 180 -3.29 7.98 7.96
C LEU A 180 -4.66 8.27 8.57
N GLN A 181 -4.72 8.88 9.76
CA GLN A 181 -5.98 9.26 10.42
C GLN A 181 -6.75 10.32 9.63
N GLU A 182 -6.08 11.34 9.08
CA GLU A 182 -6.68 12.38 8.25
C GLU A 182 -7.26 11.79 6.94
N HIS A 183 -6.58 10.81 6.36
CA HIS A 183 -7.02 10.15 5.12
C HIS A 183 -7.87 8.91 5.34
N LEU A 184 -8.07 8.45 6.58
CA LEU A 184 -8.84 7.24 6.89
C LEU A 184 -10.28 7.36 6.41
N LEU A 185 -10.88 8.56 6.51
CA LEU A 185 -12.23 8.82 6.01
C LEU A 185 -12.31 8.64 4.50
N LEU A 186 -11.31 9.15 3.76
CA LEU A 186 -11.24 9.02 2.30
C LEU A 186 -11.08 7.55 1.89
N ILE A 187 -10.14 6.84 2.51
CA ILE A 187 -9.87 5.42 2.25
C ILE A 187 -11.13 4.59 2.57
N GLY A 188 -11.75 4.83 3.72
CA GLY A 188 -12.99 4.18 4.12
C GLY A 188 -14.13 4.44 3.13
N ALA A 189 -14.30 5.68 2.66
CA ALA A 189 -15.32 6.02 1.68
C ALA A 189 -15.10 5.30 0.34
N ILE A 190 -13.86 5.23 -0.14
CA ILE A 190 -13.51 4.48 -1.37
C ILE A 190 -13.82 3.00 -1.19
N SER A 191 -13.42 2.40 -0.06
CA SER A 191 -13.66 0.98 0.24
C SER A 191 -15.15 0.65 0.31
N ILE A 192 -15.96 1.50 0.97
CA ILE A 192 -17.42 1.34 1.00
C ILE A 192 -18.01 1.44 -0.41
N GLY A 193 -17.52 2.39 -1.23
CA GLY A 193 -17.93 2.51 -2.62
C GLY A 193 -17.67 1.25 -3.43
N ILE A 194 -16.47 0.66 -3.31
CA ILE A 194 -16.10 -0.61 -3.96
C ILE A 194 -17.05 -1.74 -3.53
N ALA A 195 -17.28 -1.88 -2.22
CA ALA A 195 -18.21 -2.87 -1.68
C ALA A 195 -19.64 -2.70 -2.24
N CYS A 196 -20.14 -1.46 -2.33
CA CYS A 196 -21.44 -1.18 -2.94
C CYS A 196 -21.49 -1.56 -4.42
N PHE A 197 -20.48 -1.22 -5.23
CA PHE A 197 -20.42 -1.62 -6.63
C PHE A 197 -20.40 -3.13 -6.81
N GLN A 198 -19.70 -3.83 -5.93
CA GLN A 198 -19.65 -5.29 -5.95
C GLN A 198 -21.01 -5.91 -5.63
N LEU A 199 -21.74 -5.39 -4.62
CA LEU A 199 -23.10 -5.83 -4.30
C LEU A 199 -24.06 -5.62 -5.48
N ILE A 200 -23.93 -4.51 -6.20
CA ILE A 200 -24.67 -4.27 -7.44
C ILE A 200 -24.33 -5.36 -8.47
N GLY A 201 -23.05 -5.66 -8.68
CA GLY A 201 -22.60 -6.72 -9.59
C GLY A 201 -23.15 -8.11 -9.24
N VAL A 202 -23.16 -8.46 -7.94
CA VAL A 202 -23.77 -9.70 -7.42
C VAL A 202 -25.27 -9.73 -7.72
N SER A 203 -25.98 -8.64 -7.41
CA SER A 203 -27.42 -8.56 -7.62
C SER A 203 -27.80 -8.68 -9.10
N MET A 204 -27.08 -7.99 -9.99
CA MET A 204 -27.30 -8.07 -11.43
C MET A 204 -27.02 -9.46 -11.98
N SER A 205 -25.91 -10.08 -11.57
CA SER A 205 -25.54 -11.43 -11.99
C SER A 205 -26.55 -12.47 -11.53
N ALA A 206 -27.04 -12.36 -10.29
CA ALA A 206 -28.08 -13.22 -9.75
C ALA A 206 -29.42 -13.04 -10.49
N CYS A 207 -29.83 -11.80 -10.75
CA CYS A 207 -31.04 -11.51 -11.53
C CYS A 207 -30.95 -12.11 -12.93
N PHE A 208 -29.83 -11.92 -13.63
CA PHE A 208 -29.64 -12.47 -14.97
C PHE A 208 -29.67 -14.00 -14.96
N LEU A 209 -29.07 -14.63 -13.95
CA LEU A 209 -29.13 -16.08 -13.78
C LEU A 209 -30.56 -16.58 -13.57
N CYS A 210 -31.34 -15.90 -12.73
CA CYS A 210 -32.75 -16.23 -12.50
C CYS A 210 -33.59 -16.14 -13.79
N VAL A 211 -33.34 -15.15 -14.64
CA VAL A 211 -34.00 -15.03 -15.96
C VAL A 211 -33.69 -16.24 -16.83
N LEU A 212 -32.42 -16.62 -16.98
CA LEU A 212 -32.02 -17.81 -17.75
C LEU A 212 -32.59 -19.12 -17.18
N TYR A 213 -32.76 -19.21 -15.86
CA TYR A 213 -33.45 -20.36 -15.24
C TYR A 213 -34.93 -20.40 -15.57
N LYS A 214 -35.58 -19.25 -15.64
CA LYS A 214 -37.00 -19.14 -15.98
C LYS A 214 -37.23 -19.53 -17.44
N GLU A 215 -36.42 -19.04 -18.37
CA GLU A 215 -36.52 -19.33 -19.80
C GLU A 215 -36.39 -20.84 -20.09
N GLU A 216 -35.37 -21.52 -19.55
CA GLU A 216 -35.22 -22.98 -19.73
C GLU A 216 -36.42 -23.78 -19.18
N LYS A 217 -36.99 -23.32 -18.06
CA LYS A 217 -38.15 -23.98 -17.45
C LYS A 217 -39.41 -23.81 -18.31
N GLU A 218 -39.59 -22.65 -18.92
CA GLU A 218 -40.70 -22.38 -19.85
C GLU A 218 -40.55 -23.19 -21.14
N GLU A 219 -39.34 -23.32 -21.69
CA GLU A 219 -39.05 -24.19 -22.84
C GLU A 219 -39.37 -25.67 -22.56
N LEU A 220 -39.00 -26.17 -21.38
CA LEU A 220 -39.31 -27.53 -20.95
C LEU A 220 -40.83 -27.75 -20.89
N TYR A 221 -41.56 -26.84 -20.24
CA TYR A 221 -43.01 -26.94 -20.11
C TYR A 221 -43.72 -26.95 -21.47
N ASN A 222 -43.28 -26.12 -22.42
CA ASN A 222 -43.88 -26.04 -23.76
C ASN A 222 -43.57 -27.27 -24.66
N THR A 223 -42.65 -28.14 -24.24
CA THR A 223 -42.25 -29.35 -25.00
C THR A 223 -43.02 -30.60 -24.55
N ILE A 224 -43.72 -30.55 -23.40
CA ILE A 224 -44.54 -31.65 -22.83
C ILE A 224 -46.00 -31.47 -23.24
#